data_AF-A0A4R3JD03-F1
#
_entry.id   AF-A0A4R3JD03-F1
#
_cell.length_a   1.000
_cell.length_b   1.000
_cell.length_c   1.000
_cell.angle_alpha   90.00
_cell.angle_beta   90.00
_cell.angle_gamma   90.00
#
_symmetry.space_group_name_H-M   'P 1'
#
loop_
_entity.id
_entity.type
_entity.pdbx_description
1 polymer ?
#
loop_
_entity_poly.entity_id
_entity_poly.type
_entity_poly.pdbx_seq_one_letter_code
_entity_poly.pdbx_strand_id
1 'polypeptide(L)'
;MTEPTARPDRPEKIRCDACPVMCYIADGRSGACDRYANDAGVLVRLDPLTILENRDSDAAVVPFLDREWDGELVSGEDTFITAVGSGTTYPDYKPAPFIVASKTADADMITVVTEGIFSYCGAKVKIDTDRHLGAECAPVRVDGEAIGHVTTSEYGSQMLSLGGVNHLTGGSKKEGRVTCAALLALCNGERVAMTIDGGAEIEVTAGEAPIVDGQKEERMRVGCGSATVGMFAAQWQGLVDEVVVVDDHITGVMSEHQAGKVIGWAPSGIRIKGRRSTPGRYFQVAEPGTGWGGTDLTDPLTILGDWKPEQAQPGLSLLMVSTTGENAAYYELNDALVPEQKEMPERLLPSVRRIEENCEPSLASVLFMAGAGGSLRSGVTENPVSLTRSVQSRLTRVTVGGAPVFMWPGGGITFMADVTQMPKNAFGYVPTPALVAPIEFTMTAADYASLGGHMDYVMPLEDALRGATGRQNDHRLSGRRAETRKSGSPWPVSREAKT
;
A
#
# COMPACT_ATOMS: atom_id res chain seq x y z
N MET A 1 3.66 -13.53 66.57
CA MET A 1 3.92 -14.56 65.54
C MET A 1 2.84 -14.41 64.50
N THR A 2 3.10 -13.63 63.47
CA THR A 2 2.23 -13.46 62.30
C THR A 2 2.67 -14.48 61.27
N GLU A 3 1.78 -15.42 60.93
CA GLU A 3 2.00 -16.39 59.86
C GLU A 3 2.31 -15.68 58.54
N PRO A 4 3.33 -16.11 57.79
CA PRO A 4 3.47 -15.69 56.41
C PRO A 4 2.39 -16.39 55.61
N THR A 5 1.41 -15.63 55.13
CA THR A 5 0.49 -16.06 54.08
C THR A 5 1.32 -16.53 52.88
N ALA A 6 1.40 -17.84 52.68
CA ALA A 6 2.01 -18.44 51.50
C ALA A 6 1.28 -17.87 50.27
N ARG A 7 1.96 -17.02 49.50
CA ARG A 7 1.54 -16.75 48.13
C ARG A 7 1.59 -18.11 47.41
N PRO A 8 0.55 -18.49 46.65
CA PRO A 8 0.61 -19.71 45.86
C PRO A 8 1.90 -19.69 45.01
N ASP A 9 2.53 -20.86 44.86
CA ASP A 9 3.76 -21.10 44.10
C ASP A 9 3.54 -20.68 42.63
N ARG A 10 3.63 -19.38 42.36
CA ARG A 10 3.43 -18.82 41.02
C ARG A 10 4.75 -18.95 40.28
N PRO A 11 4.76 -19.50 39.06
CA PRO A 11 5.98 -19.68 38.32
C PRO A 11 6.61 -18.32 38.01
N GLU A 12 7.86 -18.10 38.44
CA GLU A 12 8.62 -16.88 38.15
C GLU A 12 8.82 -16.67 36.63
N LYS A 13 8.72 -17.75 35.85
CA LYS A 13 8.79 -17.74 34.38
C LYS A 13 7.73 -18.65 33.78
N ILE A 14 7.07 -18.17 32.73
CA ILE A 14 6.17 -18.98 31.89
C ILE A 14 6.82 -19.25 30.54
N ARG A 15 6.45 -20.34 29.87
CA ARG A 15 6.80 -20.59 28.47
C ARG A 15 5.64 -20.11 27.60
N CYS A 16 5.92 -19.15 26.72
CA CYS A 16 4.94 -18.69 25.73
C CYS A 16 4.87 -19.70 24.59
N ASP A 17 3.66 -20.08 24.16
CA ASP A 17 3.41 -21.02 23.07
C ASP A 17 2.67 -20.37 21.89
N ALA A 18 2.73 -19.04 21.76
CA ALA A 18 2.09 -18.30 20.67
C ALA A 18 2.89 -18.26 19.35
N CYS A 19 4.13 -18.79 19.34
CA CYS A 19 4.96 -18.92 18.14
C CYS A 19 6.07 -19.99 18.30
N PRO A 20 6.75 -20.40 17.20
CA PRO A 20 7.78 -21.44 17.22
C PRO A 20 9.00 -21.18 18.12
N VAL A 21 9.24 -19.92 18.50
CA VAL A 21 10.39 -19.55 19.36
C VAL A 21 10.23 -20.10 20.78
N MET A 22 8.99 -20.22 21.27
CA MET A 22 8.67 -20.76 22.59
C MET A 22 9.49 -20.14 23.74
N CYS A 23 9.61 -18.81 23.75
CA CYS A 23 10.46 -18.10 24.72
C CYS A 23 9.94 -18.23 26.18
N TYR A 24 10.86 -18.19 27.14
CA TYR A 24 10.54 -18.09 28.56
C TYR A 24 10.45 -16.62 28.99
N ILE A 25 9.33 -16.23 29.60
CA ILE A 25 9.02 -14.85 29.98
C ILE A 25 8.98 -14.76 31.50
N ALA A 26 9.86 -13.95 32.09
CA ALA A 26 9.86 -13.67 33.52
C ALA A 26 8.66 -12.78 33.91
N ASP A 27 8.18 -12.93 35.14
CA ASP A 27 7.07 -12.13 35.66
C ASP A 27 7.30 -10.62 35.50
N GLY A 28 6.28 -9.90 35.03
CA GLY A 28 6.35 -8.46 34.74
C GLY A 28 7.20 -8.07 33.52
N ARG A 29 7.56 -9.01 32.65
CA ARG A 29 8.34 -8.75 31.42
C ARG A 29 7.57 -9.14 30.16
N SER A 30 7.93 -8.49 29.04
CA SER A 30 7.50 -8.90 27.70
C SER A 30 8.35 -10.06 27.17
N GLY A 31 7.77 -10.86 26.28
CA GLY A 31 8.47 -11.84 25.47
C GLY A 31 9.27 -11.18 24.35
N ALA A 32 10.09 -11.96 23.65
CA ALA A 32 11.03 -11.46 22.65
C ALA A 32 10.40 -10.77 21.42
N CYS A 33 9.07 -10.89 21.23
CA CYS A 33 8.30 -10.23 20.18
C CYS A 33 7.52 -8.99 20.66
N ASP A 34 7.57 -8.68 21.96
CA ASP A 34 6.78 -7.62 22.62
C ASP A 34 5.25 -7.72 22.47
N ARG A 35 4.73 -8.79 21.85
CA ARG A 35 3.29 -9.05 21.69
C ARG A 35 2.64 -9.68 22.93
N TYR A 36 3.44 -10.40 23.71
CA TYR A 36 2.97 -11.16 24.87
C TYR A 36 3.83 -10.84 26.09
N ALA A 37 3.22 -10.85 27.28
CA ALA A 37 3.89 -10.69 28.56
C ALA A 37 3.48 -11.77 29.56
N ASN A 38 4.30 -11.92 30.60
CA ASN A 38 3.93 -12.67 31.79
C ASN A 38 3.40 -11.69 32.84
N ASP A 39 2.12 -11.81 33.19
CA ASP A 39 1.55 -11.14 34.34
C ASP A 39 1.11 -12.16 35.38
N ALA A 40 1.84 -12.23 36.50
CA ALA A 40 1.55 -13.08 37.64
C ALA A 40 1.44 -14.57 37.31
N GLY A 41 2.24 -15.06 36.35
CA GLY A 41 2.23 -16.46 35.90
C GLY A 41 1.21 -16.75 34.80
N VAL A 42 0.59 -15.72 34.21
CA VAL A 42 -0.39 -15.84 33.12
C VAL A 42 0.14 -15.15 31.87
N LEU A 43 0.01 -15.82 30.71
CA LEU A 43 0.35 -15.23 29.43
C LEU A 43 -0.70 -14.17 29.05
N VAL A 44 -0.25 -12.95 28.76
CA VAL A 44 -1.13 -11.82 28.39
C VAL A 44 -0.78 -11.34 26.98
N ARG A 45 -1.76 -11.22 26.09
CA ARG A 45 -1.62 -10.51 24.82
C ARG A 45 -1.65 -9.01 25.09
N LEU A 46 -0.58 -8.31 24.73
CA LEU A 46 -0.37 -6.91 25.08
C LEU A 46 -1.19 -5.94 24.22
N ASP A 47 -1.31 -6.17 22.92
CA ASP A 47 -2.15 -5.32 22.07
C ASP A 47 -3.63 -5.65 22.30
N PRO A 48 -4.48 -4.64 22.48
CA PRO A 48 -5.90 -4.86 22.70
C PRO A 48 -6.58 -5.43 21.46
N LEU A 49 -7.57 -6.29 21.67
CA LEU A 49 -8.44 -6.76 20.59
C LEU A 49 -9.16 -5.57 19.96
N THR A 50 -9.01 -5.40 18.65
CA THR A 50 -9.58 -4.25 17.92
C THR A 50 -10.94 -4.60 17.33
N ILE A 51 -11.94 -3.78 17.65
CA ILE A 51 -13.31 -3.86 17.16
C ILE A 51 -13.56 -2.67 16.25
N LEU A 52 -13.99 -2.91 15.02
CA LEU A 52 -14.44 -1.85 14.12
C LEU A 52 -15.91 -1.54 14.37
N GLU A 53 -16.20 -0.27 14.60
CA GLU A 53 -17.56 0.25 14.62
C GLU A 53 -17.99 0.61 13.20
N ASN A 54 -19.09 0.02 12.76
CA ASN A 54 -19.69 0.18 11.45
C ASN A 54 -20.74 1.30 11.46
N ARG A 55 -20.41 2.41 12.13
CA ARG A 55 -21.21 3.64 12.18
C ARG A 55 -20.62 4.63 11.20
N ASP A 56 -21.45 5.28 10.40
CA ASP A 56 -20.99 6.42 9.60
C ASP A 56 -20.56 7.54 10.53
N SER A 57 -19.45 8.21 10.21
CA SER A 57 -18.87 9.27 11.04
C SER A 57 -19.81 10.46 11.30
N ASP A 58 -20.88 10.59 10.51
CA ASP A 58 -21.92 11.62 10.61
C ASP A 58 -23.23 11.11 11.25
N ALA A 59 -23.30 9.86 11.71
CA ALA A 59 -24.48 9.35 12.39
C ALA A 59 -24.69 10.09 13.72
N ALA A 60 -25.87 10.71 13.88
CA ALA A 60 -26.22 11.46 15.09
C ALA A 60 -26.07 10.57 16.33
N VAL A 61 -25.26 11.02 17.29
CA VAL A 61 -25.18 10.42 18.63
C VAL A 61 -26.60 10.41 19.20
N VAL A 62 -27.15 9.21 19.47
CA VAL A 62 -28.50 9.06 20.01
C VAL A 62 -28.58 9.85 21.33
N PRO A 63 -29.45 10.86 21.45
CA PRO A 63 -29.61 11.61 22.68
C PRO A 63 -30.03 10.67 23.81
N PHE A 64 -29.34 10.80 24.95
CA PHE A 64 -29.43 9.96 26.15
C PHE A 64 -30.82 9.90 26.83
N LEU A 65 -31.87 10.51 26.25
CA LEU A 65 -33.09 10.86 26.98
C LEU A 65 -34.39 10.17 26.55
N ASP A 66 -34.41 9.35 25.49
CA ASP A 66 -35.66 8.73 24.99
C ASP A 66 -35.71 7.19 25.07
N ARG A 67 -34.77 6.53 25.77
CA ARG A 67 -34.83 5.09 26.08
C ARG A 67 -34.33 4.80 27.49
N GLU A 68 -35.02 3.94 28.25
CA GLU A 68 -34.42 3.31 29.43
C GLU A 68 -33.20 2.50 28.99
N TRP A 69 -32.03 2.90 29.46
CA TRP A 69 -30.73 2.35 29.10
C TRP A 69 -30.44 1.13 29.98
N ASP A 70 -30.24 -0.04 29.35
CA ASP A 70 -29.97 -1.33 30.00
C ASP A 70 -28.48 -1.58 30.29
N GLY A 71 -27.61 -0.62 29.97
CA GLY A 71 -26.16 -0.72 30.14
C GLY A 71 -25.41 -1.36 28.97
N GLU A 72 -26.07 -1.71 27.86
CA GLU A 72 -25.37 -2.15 26.65
C GLU A 72 -24.76 -0.96 25.89
N LEU A 73 -23.44 -1.00 25.70
CA LEU A 73 -22.67 0.04 25.02
C LEU A 73 -22.57 -0.18 23.49
N VAL A 74 -22.89 -1.38 23.00
CA VAL A 74 -22.59 -1.79 21.61
C VAL A 74 -23.60 -2.84 21.13
N SER A 75 -24.44 -2.51 20.14
CA SER A 75 -25.24 -3.50 19.41
C SER A 75 -24.33 -4.32 18.49
N GLY A 76 -24.42 -5.65 18.54
CA GLY A 76 -23.63 -6.56 17.70
C GLY A 76 -23.87 -6.41 16.19
N GLU A 77 -24.96 -5.74 15.78
CA GLU A 77 -25.31 -5.53 14.37
C GLU A 77 -24.40 -4.51 13.66
N ASP A 78 -23.80 -3.57 14.39
CA ASP A 78 -22.97 -2.47 13.83
C ASP A 78 -21.48 -2.63 14.19
N THR A 79 -21.02 -3.85 14.48
CA THR A 79 -19.63 -4.09 14.85
C THR A 79 -18.99 -5.25 14.12
N PHE A 80 -17.69 -5.13 13.87
CA PHE A 80 -16.87 -6.16 13.27
C PHE A 80 -15.62 -6.38 14.13
N ILE A 81 -15.44 -7.60 14.61
CA ILE A 81 -14.24 -8.00 15.33
C ILE A 81 -13.10 -8.25 14.34
N THR A 82 -11.96 -7.57 14.52
CA THR A 82 -10.77 -7.78 13.70
C THR A 82 -9.80 -8.72 14.40
N ALA A 83 -8.82 -9.22 13.64
CA ALA A 83 -7.74 -10.05 14.17
C ALA A 83 -6.63 -9.25 14.88
N VAL A 84 -6.66 -7.92 14.85
CA VAL A 84 -5.62 -7.13 15.54
C VAL A 84 -5.75 -7.36 17.04
N GLY A 85 -4.72 -7.94 17.66
CA GLY A 85 -4.72 -8.28 19.08
C GLY A 85 -5.50 -9.55 19.44
N SER A 86 -5.93 -10.37 18.45
CA SER A 86 -6.68 -11.60 18.73
C SER A 86 -5.83 -12.76 19.22
N GLY A 87 -4.52 -12.73 18.94
CA GLY A 87 -3.62 -13.88 19.09
C GLY A 87 -3.57 -14.77 17.86
N THR A 88 -2.81 -15.87 17.94
CA THR A 88 -2.46 -16.74 16.79
C THR A 88 -3.10 -18.13 16.90
N THR A 89 -2.99 -18.92 15.83
CA THR A 89 -3.35 -20.35 15.79
C THR A 89 -2.19 -21.28 16.16
N TYR A 90 -1.13 -20.79 16.81
CA TYR A 90 0.06 -21.60 17.08
C TYR A 90 -0.03 -22.36 18.42
N PRO A 91 0.43 -23.63 18.50
CA PRO A 91 0.83 -24.50 17.39
C PRO A 91 -0.32 -24.81 16.45
N ASP A 92 0.00 -24.95 15.16
CA ASP A 92 -0.89 -24.83 13.99
C ASP A 92 -2.15 -25.71 13.96
N TYR A 93 -2.28 -26.69 14.85
CA TYR A 93 -3.49 -27.51 14.99
C TYR A 93 -4.60 -26.83 15.80
N LYS A 94 -4.30 -25.74 16.52
CA LYS A 94 -5.28 -25.00 17.32
C LYS A 94 -6.22 -24.22 16.40
N PRO A 95 -7.55 -24.28 16.62
CA PRO A 95 -8.48 -23.37 15.97
C PRO A 95 -8.16 -21.90 16.25
N ALA A 96 -8.60 -21.01 15.37
CA ALA A 96 -8.44 -19.56 15.53
C ALA A 96 -8.96 -19.08 16.89
N PRO A 97 -8.31 -18.10 17.54
CA PRO A 97 -8.67 -17.65 18.90
C PRO A 97 -10.09 -17.13 19.02
N PHE A 98 -10.66 -16.64 17.92
CA PHE A 98 -12.06 -16.23 17.82
C PHE A 98 -12.69 -16.81 16.56
N ILE A 99 -13.81 -17.50 16.75
CA ILE A 99 -14.71 -17.95 15.69
C ILE A 99 -16.09 -17.46 16.11
N VAL A 100 -16.51 -16.33 15.56
CA VAL A 100 -17.69 -15.63 16.04
C VAL A 100 -18.87 -15.82 15.11
N ALA A 101 -20.04 -16.05 15.69
CA ALA A 101 -21.32 -15.99 15.01
C ALA A 101 -21.92 -14.59 15.15
N SER A 102 -22.32 -14.00 14.03
CA SER A 102 -23.01 -12.72 13.97
C SER A 102 -24.19 -12.80 13.01
N LYS A 103 -25.14 -11.88 13.17
CA LYS A 103 -26.19 -11.64 12.16
C LYS A 103 -25.87 -10.38 11.39
N THR A 104 -25.86 -10.47 10.07
CA THR A 104 -25.63 -9.32 9.19
C THR A 104 -26.63 -9.38 8.05
N ALA A 105 -27.43 -8.32 7.88
CA ALA A 105 -28.51 -8.27 6.87
C ALA A 105 -29.40 -9.53 6.88
N ASP A 106 -29.77 -9.99 8.07
CA ASP A 106 -30.62 -11.16 8.33
C ASP A 106 -30.02 -12.53 7.94
N ALA A 107 -28.72 -12.58 7.60
CA ALA A 107 -27.97 -13.81 7.37
C ALA A 107 -27.13 -14.21 8.59
N ASP A 108 -27.08 -15.52 8.88
CA ASP A 108 -26.20 -16.08 9.90
C ASP A 108 -24.77 -16.21 9.35
N MET A 109 -23.87 -15.40 9.88
CA MET A 109 -22.49 -15.28 9.43
C MET A 109 -21.53 -15.85 10.47
N ILE A 110 -20.43 -16.44 9.99
CA ILE A 110 -19.28 -16.81 10.80
C ILE A 110 -18.09 -15.97 10.37
N THR A 111 -17.40 -15.36 11.33
CA THR A 111 -16.11 -14.71 11.14
C THR A 111 -15.04 -15.44 11.94
N VAL A 112 -14.06 -16.01 11.24
CA VAL A 112 -12.87 -16.61 11.85
C VAL A 112 -11.78 -15.56 11.90
N VAL A 113 -11.19 -15.34 13.08
CA VAL A 113 -10.33 -14.19 13.38
C VAL A 113 -9.02 -14.66 14.01
N THR A 114 -7.89 -14.38 13.34
CA THR A 114 -6.56 -14.77 13.83
C THR A 114 -5.44 -13.85 13.34
N GLU A 115 -4.40 -13.66 14.13
CA GLU A 115 -3.12 -13.12 13.68
C GLU A 115 -2.30 -14.25 13.02
N GLY A 116 -1.93 -14.06 11.76
CA GLY A 116 -1.09 -14.98 11.01
C GLY A 116 0.40 -14.63 11.13
N ILE A 117 1.27 -15.63 11.27
CA ILE A 117 2.73 -15.46 11.17
C ILE A 117 3.12 -15.70 9.71
N PHE A 118 3.56 -14.65 9.01
CA PHE A 118 3.86 -14.67 7.59
C PHE A 118 5.37 -14.58 7.33
N SER A 119 5.99 -15.73 7.06
CA SER A 119 7.37 -15.79 6.54
C SER A 119 7.46 -15.63 5.02
N TYR A 120 6.33 -15.82 4.32
CA TYR A 120 6.19 -15.62 2.87
C TYR A 120 5.36 -14.36 2.61
N CYS A 121 5.91 -13.21 3.00
CA CYS A 121 5.29 -11.90 2.78
C CYS A 121 6.30 -10.83 2.41
N GLY A 122 5.78 -9.69 1.96
CA GLY A 122 6.54 -8.50 1.65
C GLY A 122 5.62 -7.30 1.45
N ALA A 123 6.18 -6.20 0.98
CA ALA A 123 5.44 -5.01 0.58
C ALA A 123 5.70 -4.69 -0.89
N LYS A 124 4.64 -4.33 -1.61
CA LYS A 124 4.74 -3.69 -2.93
C LYS A 124 4.55 -2.20 -2.73
N VAL A 125 5.54 -1.42 -3.15
CA VAL A 125 5.54 0.03 -2.97
C VAL A 125 5.43 0.69 -4.33
N LYS A 126 4.39 1.49 -4.55
CA LYS A 126 4.26 2.37 -5.71
C LYS A 126 4.64 3.78 -5.27
N ILE A 127 5.57 4.40 -5.97
CA ILE A 127 6.10 5.73 -5.67
C ILE A 127 5.77 6.63 -6.85
N ASP A 128 4.90 7.60 -6.63
CA ASP A 128 4.53 8.57 -7.65
C ASP A 128 5.61 9.63 -7.79
N THR A 129 6.45 9.48 -8.80
CA THR A 129 7.55 10.39 -9.08
C THR A 129 7.95 10.26 -10.53
N ASP A 130 8.29 11.39 -11.15
CA ASP A 130 8.96 11.41 -12.46
C ASP A 130 10.48 11.20 -12.32
N ARG A 131 11.04 11.30 -11.10
CA ARG A 131 12.48 11.12 -10.88
C ARG A 131 12.86 9.65 -11.04
N HIS A 132 13.98 9.43 -11.72
CA HIS A 132 14.57 8.11 -11.78
C HIS A 132 15.09 7.67 -10.41
N LEU A 133 14.60 6.54 -9.89
CA LEU A 133 15.05 6.00 -8.60
C LEU A 133 16.25 5.05 -8.72
N GLY A 134 16.41 4.41 -9.88
CA GLY A 134 17.46 3.43 -10.14
C GLY A 134 17.01 2.38 -11.16
N ALA A 135 17.97 1.61 -11.66
CA ALA A 135 17.68 0.58 -12.66
C ALA A 135 16.78 -0.53 -12.11
N GLU A 136 15.95 -1.15 -12.96
CA GLU A 136 15.22 -2.35 -12.58
C GLU A 136 16.18 -3.43 -12.05
N CYS A 137 15.72 -4.18 -11.04
CA CYS A 137 16.50 -5.12 -10.25
C CYS A 137 17.60 -4.51 -9.35
N ALA A 138 17.80 -3.19 -9.33
CA ALA A 138 18.75 -2.57 -8.41
C ALA A 138 18.36 -2.86 -6.96
N PRO A 139 19.29 -3.35 -6.11
CA PRO A 139 19.00 -3.61 -4.70
C PRO A 139 18.53 -2.35 -3.96
N VAL A 140 17.45 -2.51 -3.19
CA VAL A 140 16.98 -1.52 -2.22
C VAL A 140 17.53 -1.89 -0.86
N ARG A 141 18.16 -0.93 -0.17
CA ARG A 141 18.83 -1.16 1.11
C ARG A 141 18.27 -0.34 2.27
N VAL A 142 18.32 -0.95 3.44
CA VAL A 142 18.14 -0.31 4.76
C VAL A 142 19.28 -0.81 5.65
N ASP A 143 19.91 0.06 6.44
CA ASP A 143 21.06 -0.28 7.30
C ASP A 143 22.19 -1.10 6.61
N GLY A 144 22.38 -0.83 5.31
CA GLY A 144 23.31 -1.52 4.41
C GLY A 144 22.88 -2.92 3.93
N GLU A 145 21.79 -3.48 4.45
CA GLU A 145 21.26 -4.79 4.02
C GLU A 145 20.31 -4.63 2.82
N ALA A 146 20.40 -5.54 1.84
CA ALA A 146 19.45 -5.59 0.74
C ALA A 146 18.13 -6.18 1.25
N ILE A 147 17.05 -5.40 1.18
CA ILE A 147 15.72 -5.80 1.66
C ILE A 147 14.72 -6.02 0.53
N GLY A 148 15.14 -5.83 -0.72
CA GLY A 148 14.30 -5.88 -1.91
C GLY A 148 15.00 -5.30 -3.13
N HIS A 149 14.22 -4.90 -4.13
CA HIS A 149 14.73 -4.31 -5.37
C HIS A 149 13.72 -3.34 -6.00
N VAL A 150 14.23 -2.46 -6.88
CA VAL A 150 13.41 -1.71 -7.83
C VAL A 150 12.79 -2.69 -8.82
N THR A 151 11.47 -2.67 -8.95
CA THR A 151 10.72 -3.53 -9.88
C THR A 151 10.18 -2.69 -11.04
N THR A 152 9.59 -3.35 -12.04
CA THR A 152 8.98 -2.72 -13.21
C THR A 152 8.08 -1.56 -12.84
N SER A 153 8.28 -0.42 -13.48
CA SER A 153 7.44 0.77 -13.36
C SER A 153 6.10 0.58 -14.06
N GLU A 154 5.01 1.05 -13.46
CA GLU A 154 3.68 1.08 -14.10
C GLU A 154 3.05 2.48 -14.03
N TYR A 155 2.36 2.88 -15.11
CA TYR A 155 1.69 4.19 -15.23
C TYR A 155 2.62 5.40 -14.99
N GLY A 156 3.93 5.23 -15.14
CA GLY A 156 4.94 6.26 -14.89
C GLY A 156 5.45 6.29 -13.45
N SER A 157 4.81 5.60 -12.51
CA SER A 157 5.28 5.49 -11.14
C SER A 157 6.47 4.54 -11.04
N GLN A 158 7.41 4.86 -10.15
CA GLN A 158 8.52 3.99 -9.81
C GLN A 158 8.07 2.98 -8.76
N MET A 159 8.51 1.73 -8.85
CA MET A 159 7.94 0.63 -8.05
C MET A 159 9.04 -0.13 -7.31
N LEU A 160 8.76 -0.57 -6.08
CA LEU A 160 9.66 -1.43 -5.30
C LEU A 160 8.97 -2.74 -4.90
N SER A 161 9.75 -3.81 -4.90
CA SER A 161 9.37 -5.08 -4.29
C SER A 161 10.25 -5.35 -3.07
N LEU A 162 9.69 -5.19 -1.88
CA LEU A 162 10.39 -5.34 -0.59
C LEU A 162 9.98 -6.63 0.12
N GLY A 163 10.92 -7.27 0.80
CA GLY A 163 10.68 -8.50 1.55
C GLY A 163 10.67 -9.76 0.70
N GLY A 164 9.90 -10.75 1.14
CA GLY A 164 9.89 -12.10 0.58
C GLY A 164 10.75 -13.06 1.38
N VAL A 165 10.53 -14.36 1.16
CA VAL A 165 11.16 -15.43 1.93
C VAL A 165 12.70 -15.39 1.88
N ASN A 166 13.27 -14.99 0.75
CA ASN A 166 14.72 -14.90 0.60
C ASN A 166 15.31 -13.84 1.53
N HIS A 167 14.71 -12.65 1.60
CA HIS A 167 15.20 -11.57 2.45
C HIS A 167 14.86 -11.79 3.94
N LEU A 168 13.70 -12.37 4.25
CA LEU A 168 13.29 -12.63 5.63
C LEU A 168 14.05 -13.81 6.26
N THR A 169 14.24 -14.91 5.52
CA THR A 169 14.76 -16.18 6.08
C THR A 169 15.88 -16.83 5.28
N GLY A 170 16.03 -16.50 3.99
CA GLY A 170 17.05 -17.11 3.12
C GLY A 170 18.44 -16.46 3.19
N GLY A 171 18.50 -15.20 3.59
CA GLY A 171 19.70 -14.39 3.66
C GLY A 171 20.46 -14.50 4.98
N SER A 172 21.20 -13.45 5.33
CA SER A 172 21.91 -13.38 6.61
C SER A 172 20.95 -13.12 7.79
N LYS A 173 21.34 -13.45 9.02
CA LYS A 173 20.55 -13.08 10.21
C LYS A 173 20.35 -11.56 10.34
N LYS A 174 21.33 -10.77 9.90
CA LYS A 174 21.25 -9.30 9.92
C LYS A 174 20.24 -8.83 8.88
N GLU A 175 20.31 -9.37 7.67
CA GLU A 175 19.39 -9.10 6.55
C GLU A 175 17.95 -9.39 6.94
N GLY A 176 17.66 -10.58 7.48
CA GLY A 176 16.31 -10.94 7.92
C GLY A 176 15.74 -10.00 8.98
N ARG A 177 16.56 -9.64 9.98
CA ARG A 177 16.16 -8.68 11.04
C ARG A 177 15.87 -7.30 10.47
N VAL A 178 16.75 -6.77 9.61
CA VAL A 178 16.59 -5.44 9.01
C VAL A 178 15.40 -5.39 8.06
N THR A 179 15.25 -6.41 7.21
CA THR A 179 14.09 -6.57 6.32
C THR A 179 12.79 -6.59 7.13
N CYS A 180 12.73 -7.41 8.18
CA CYS A 180 11.53 -7.52 9.01
C CYS A 180 11.21 -6.19 9.73
N ALA A 181 12.21 -5.47 10.22
CA ALA A 181 12.02 -4.18 10.87
C ALA A 181 11.53 -3.11 9.88
N ALA A 182 12.11 -3.02 8.68
CA ALA A 182 11.70 -2.09 7.65
C ALA A 182 10.27 -2.34 7.17
N LEU A 183 9.91 -3.61 6.93
CA LEU A 183 8.54 -4.00 6.57
C LEU A 183 7.55 -3.72 7.69
N LEU A 184 7.90 -4.01 8.94
CA LEU A 184 7.04 -3.73 10.10
C LEU A 184 6.73 -2.24 10.21
N ALA A 185 7.76 -1.39 10.08
CA ALA A 185 7.62 0.07 10.07
C ALA A 185 6.71 0.54 8.93
N LEU A 186 7.00 0.15 7.68
CA LEU A 186 6.18 0.51 6.52
C LEU A 186 4.72 0.07 6.65
N CYS A 187 4.49 -1.18 7.08
CA CYS A 187 3.15 -1.73 7.23
C CYS A 187 2.36 -1.12 8.39
N ASN A 188 3.04 -0.57 9.41
CA ASN A 188 2.41 0.21 10.48
C ASN A 188 2.30 1.71 10.16
N GLY A 189 2.64 2.13 8.94
CA GLY A 189 2.53 3.52 8.48
C GLY A 189 3.65 4.43 9.00
N GLU A 190 4.77 3.86 9.44
CA GLU A 190 5.97 4.61 9.82
C GLU A 190 6.82 4.93 8.59
N ARG A 191 7.61 5.99 8.69
CA ARG A 191 8.54 6.40 7.65
C ARG A 191 9.75 5.48 7.62
N VAL A 192 10.14 5.04 6.42
CA VAL A 192 11.38 4.27 6.21
C VAL A 192 12.25 4.94 5.16
N ALA A 193 13.49 5.23 5.55
CA ALA A 193 14.55 5.69 4.66
C ALA A 193 15.25 4.48 4.02
N MET A 194 15.45 4.55 2.71
CA MET A 194 16.06 3.49 1.90
C MET A 194 17.06 4.11 0.91
N THR A 195 18.05 3.33 0.51
CA THR A 195 18.99 3.70 -0.55
C THR A 195 18.94 2.67 -1.66
N ILE A 196 18.97 3.10 -2.92
CA ILE A 196 19.01 2.20 -4.07
C ILE A 196 20.44 2.13 -4.60
N ASP A 197 20.96 0.91 -4.81
CA ASP A 197 22.31 0.71 -5.33
C ASP A 197 22.46 1.34 -6.73
N GLY A 198 23.33 2.34 -6.84
CA GLY A 198 23.52 3.11 -8.07
C GLY A 198 22.33 4.02 -8.43
N GLY A 199 21.45 4.30 -7.47
CA GLY A 199 20.25 5.11 -7.65
C GLY A 199 20.07 6.15 -6.54
N ALA A 200 18.81 6.48 -6.25
CA ALA A 200 18.40 7.55 -5.35
C ALA A 200 18.36 7.13 -3.87
N GLU A 201 18.41 8.14 -2.99
CA GLU A 201 17.99 8.02 -1.60
C GLU A 201 16.50 8.36 -1.50
N ILE A 202 15.72 7.53 -0.82
CA ILE A 202 14.27 7.69 -0.73
C ILE A 202 13.75 7.56 0.70
N GLU A 203 12.74 8.36 1.05
CA GLU A 203 11.94 8.16 2.26
C GLU A 203 10.48 7.92 1.88
N VAL A 204 9.93 6.81 2.36
CA VAL A 204 8.55 6.39 2.06
C VAL A 204 7.74 6.32 3.35
N THR A 205 6.53 6.88 3.29
CA THR A 205 5.48 6.73 4.32
C THR A 205 4.18 6.40 3.59
N ALA A 206 3.45 5.37 4.02
CA ALA A 206 2.24 4.92 3.32
C ALA A 206 1.16 6.01 3.29
N GLY A 207 0.68 6.36 2.10
CA GLY A 207 -0.35 7.38 1.90
C GLY A 207 0.15 8.83 2.01
N GLU A 208 1.46 9.05 2.06
CA GLU A 208 2.07 10.39 2.02
C GLU A 208 2.95 10.54 0.78
N ALA A 209 3.25 11.78 0.41
CA ALA A 209 4.16 12.05 -0.68
C ALA A 209 5.59 11.57 -0.35
N PRO A 210 6.28 10.87 -1.26
CA PRO A 210 7.64 10.39 -1.05
C PRO A 210 8.64 11.55 -1.04
N ILE A 211 9.79 11.31 -0.42
CA ILE A 211 10.96 12.19 -0.51
C ILE A 211 12.04 11.45 -1.31
N VAL A 212 12.56 12.08 -2.36
CA VAL A 212 13.61 11.55 -3.24
C VAL A 212 14.78 12.53 -3.23
N ASP A 213 15.97 12.07 -2.85
CA ASP A 213 17.18 12.88 -2.69
C ASP A 213 16.94 14.17 -1.88
N GLY A 214 16.17 14.05 -0.80
CA GLY A 214 15.79 15.16 0.09
C GLY A 214 14.70 16.08 -0.45
N GLN A 215 14.18 15.85 -1.65
CA GLN A 215 13.11 16.63 -2.26
C GLN A 215 11.78 15.91 -2.10
N LYS A 216 10.77 16.60 -1.55
CA LYS A 216 9.42 16.07 -1.44
C LYS A 216 8.75 16.13 -2.81
N GLU A 217 8.25 14.99 -3.29
CA GLU A 217 7.47 14.94 -4.52
C GLU A 217 6.10 15.57 -4.30
N GLU A 218 5.61 16.35 -5.26
CA GLU A 218 4.32 17.04 -5.14
C GLU A 218 3.29 16.49 -6.12
N ARG A 219 3.73 16.01 -7.28
CA ARG A 219 2.86 15.74 -8.43
C ARG A 219 3.18 14.42 -9.12
N MET A 220 2.13 13.78 -9.59
CA MET A 220 2.17 12.68 -10.54
C MET A 220 1.60 13.15 -11.87
N ARG A 221 2.36 12.94 -12.94
CA ARG A 221 1.94 13.29 -14.30
C ARG A 221 0.68 12.53 -14.72
N VAL A 222 -0.13 13.17 -15.55
CA VAL A 222 -1.35 12.58 -16.16
C VAL A 222 -1.04 11.60 -17.30
N GLY A 223 0.16 11.66 -17.88
CA GLY A 223 0.60 10.76 -18.93
C GLY A 223 1.98 11.13 -19.49
N CYS A 224 2.49 10.29 -20.37
CA CYS A 224 3.76 10.52 -21.05
C CYS A 224 3.72 11.77 -21.96
N GLY A 225 4.87 12.21 -22.45
CA GLY A 225 4.97 13.42 -23.27
C GLY A 225 4.07 13.38 -24.51
N SER A 226 3.96 12.22 -25.17
CA SER A 226 3.03 12.01 -26.28
C SER A 226 1.55 12.13 -25.89
N ALA A 227 1.15 11.64 -24.72
CA ALA A 227 -0.22 11.75 -24.25
C ALA A 227 -0.57 13.22 -23.96
N THR A 228 0.35 13.93 -23.31
CA THR A 228 0.27 15.37 -23.04
C THR A 228 0.09 16.16 -24.34
N VAL A 229 0.87 15.87 -25.38
CA VAL A 229 0.67 16.48 -26.70
C VAL A 229 -0.76 16.24 -27.22
N GLY A 230 -1.26 15.02 -27.13
CA GLY A 230 -2.62 14.68 -27.56
C GLY A 230 -3.72 15.44 -26.81
N MET A 231 -3.60 15.56 -25.49
CA MET A 231 -4.61 16.20 -24.63
C MET A 231 -4.65 17.72 -24.77
N PHE A 232 -3.50 18.37 -24.93
CA PHE A 232 -3.37 19.82 -24.91
C PHE A 232 -3.25 20.46 -26.31
N ALA A 233 -3.12 19.66 -27.37
CA ALA A 233 -2.98 20.09 -28.77
C ALA A 233 -3.84 21.29 -29.18
N ALA A 234 -5.16 21.23 -28.95
CA ALA A 234 -6.10 22.27 -29.37
C ALA A 234 -5.89 23.61 -28.64
N GLN A 235 -5.30 23.58 -27.46
CA GLN A 235 -5.09 24.78 -26.63
C GLN A 235 -3.88 25.60 -27.09
N TRP A 236 -2.91 24.96 -27.73
CA TRP A 236 -1.73 25.64 -28.26
C TRP A 236 -1.92 26.20 -29.66
N GLN A 237 -2.96 25.76 -30.37
CA GLN A 237 -3.18 26.15 -31.76
C GLN A 237 -3.33 27.67 -31.89
N GLY A 238 -2.49 28.27 -32.73
CA GLY A 238 -2.46 29.72 -32.95
C GLY A 238 -1.77 30.52 -31.84
N LEU A 239 -1.22 29.86 -30.80
CA LEU A 239 -0.47 30.52 -29.73
C LEU A 239 1.05 30.34 -29.86
N VAL A 240 1.48 29.25 -30.48
CA VAL A 240 2.89 28.88 -30.71
C VAL A 240 3.02 28.01 -31.95
N ASP A 241 4.17 28.05 -32.63
CA ASP A 241 4.39 27.32 -33.88
C ASP A 241 4.81 25.86 -33.66
N GLU A 242 5.45 25.55 -32.53
CA GLU A 242 5.82 24.19 -32.14
C GLU A 242 5.75 23.98 -30.63
N VAL A 243 5.39 22.75 -30.22
CA VAL A 243 5.45 22.32 -28.82
C VAL A 243 6.19 21.00 -28.72
N VAL A 244 7.17 20.93 -27.83
CA VAL A 244 7.86 19.70 -27.44
C VAL A 244 7.57 19.43 -25.98
N VAL A 245 6.94 18.29 -25.71
CA VAL A 245 6.75 17.81 -24.34
C VAL A 245 7.86 16.83 -24.01
N VAL A 246 8.76 17.23 -23.11
CA VAL A 246 9.94 16.47 -22.69
C VAL A 246 9.54 15.45 -21.64
N ASP A 247 9.95 14.20 -21.87
CA ASP A 247 9.62 13.03 -21.06
C ASP A 247 10.70 11.96 -21.30
N ASP A 248 11.12 11.29 -20.22
CA ASP A 248 12.13 10.23 -20.23
C ASP A 248 11.68 9.01 -21.03
N HIS A 249 10.40 8.66 -20.93
CA HIS A 249 9.84 7.53 -21.66
C HIS A 249 9.53 7.92 -23.11
N ILE A 250 8.66 8.92 -23.33
CA ILE A 250 8.17 9.29 -24.66
C ILE A 250 8.03 10.81 -24.79
N THR A 251 9.05 11.43 -25.38
CA THR A 251 8.99 12.84 -25.78
C THR A 251 8.04 13.02 -26.97
N GLY A 252 7.11 13.98 -26.82
CA GLY A 252 6.08 14.32 -27.80
C GLY A 252 6.43 15.56 -28.61
N VAL A 253 6.16 15.55 -29.92
CA VAL A 253 6.39 16.70 -30.82
C VAL A 253 5.11 17.05 -31.57
N MET A 254 4.59 18.25 -31.35
CA MET A 254 3.24 18.64 -31.75
C MET A 254 3.02 18.62 -33.27
N SER A 255 3.88 19.26 -34.05
CA SER A 255 3.68 19.35 -35.52
C SER A 255 3.76 18.01 -36.26
N GLU A 256 4.43 17.02 -35.65
CA GLU A 256 4.53 15.67 -36.19
C GLU A 256 3.47 14.71 -35.65
N HIS A 257 2.98 14.95 -34.44
CA HIS A 257 2.02 14.09 -33.75
C HIS A 257 0.69 14.03 -34.51
N GLN A 258 -0.02 12.91 -34.39
CA GLN A 258 -1.31 12.73 -35.08
C GLN A 258 -2.35 13.77 -34.67
N ALA A 259 -2.36 14.17 -33.40
CA ALA A 259 -3.23 15.26 -32.93
C ALA A 259 -2.98 16.55 -33.74
N GLY A 260 -1.71 16.93 -33.93
CA GLY A 260 -1.32 18.07 -34.77
C GLY A 260 -1.77 17.92 -36.21
N LYS A 261 -1.60 16.73 -36.82
CA LYS A 261 -2.07 16.48 -38.19
C LYS A 261 -3.57 16.65 -38.34
N VAL A 262 -4.35 16.15 -37.39
CA VAL A 262 -5.82 16.24 -37.41
C VAL A 262 -6.30 17.68 -37.31
N ILE A 263 -5.65 18.50 -36.48
CA ILE A 263 -6.03 19.92 -36.32
C ILE A 263 -5.37 20.85 -37.36
N GLY A 264 -4.65 20.30 -38.35
CA GLY A 264 -4.04 21.08 -39.43
C GLY A 264 -2.79 21.86 -39.01
N TRP A 265 -2.04 21.36 -38.00
CA TRP A 265 -0.81 22.00 -37.55
C TRP A 265 0.27 21.99 -38.64
N ALA A 266 0.84 23.16 -38.93
CA ALA A 266 1.85 23.32 -39.96
C ALA A 266 3.16 22.60 -39.58
N PRO A 267 3.84 21.89 -40.49
CA PRO A 267 5.16 21.31 -40.20
C PRO A 267 6.15 22.42 -39.81
N SER A 268 6.79 22.27 -38.65
CA SER A 268 7.72 23.28 -38.13
C SER A 268 9.14 23.10 -38.69
N GLY A 269 9.45 21.92 -39.24
CA GLY A 269 10.80 21.55 -39.67
C GLY A 269 11.69 21.00 -38.55
N ILE A 270 11.19 20.87 -37.33
CA ILE A 270 11.95 20.37 -36.17
C ILE A 270 12.50 18.95 -36.41
N ARG A 271 13.66 18.67 -35.83
CA ARG A 271 14.22 17.32 -35.72
C ARG A 271 14.55 17.04 -34.25
N ILE A 272 14.23 15.83 -33.78
CA ILE A 272 14.58 15.38 -32.43
C ILE A 272 15.69 14.33 -32.51
N LYS A 273 16.69 14.46 -31.65
CA LYS A 273 17.73 13.46 -31.39
C LYS A 273 17.14 12.39 -30.48
N GLY A 274 16.59 11.35 -31.08
CA GLY A 274 16.01 10.21 -30.36
C GLY A 274 15.49 9.15 -31.30
N ARG A 275 15.08 8.01 -30.73
CA ARG A 275 14.52 6.90 -31.51
C ARG A 275 13.05 7.17 -31.82
N ARG A 276 12.78 7.57 -33.06
CA ARG A 276 11.41 7.74 -33.56
C ARG A 276 10.66 6.41 -33.55
N SER A 277 9.49 6.37 -32.91
CA SER A 277 8.58 5.22 -32.94
C SER A 277 7.45 5.40 -33.95
N THR A 278 6.67 6.46 -33.78
CA THR A 278 5.62 6.90 -34.69
C THR A 278 5.74 8.41 -34.88
N PRO A 279 5.07 9.04 -35.86
CA PRO A 279 5.13 10.49 -36.04
C PRO A 279 4.86 11.25 -34.74
N GLY A 280 5.79 12.14 -34.35
CA GLY A 280 5.72 12.93 -33.13
C GLY A 280 5.96 12.18 -31.81
N ARG A 281 6.43 10.91 -31.85
CA ARG A 281 6.74 10.10 -30.65
C ARG A 281 8.17 9.60 -30.68
N TYR A 282 8.97 10.04 -29.72
CA TYR A 282 10.40 9.76 -29.63
C TYR A 282 10.76 9.11 -28.30
N PHE A 283 11.38 7.94 -28.36
CA PHE A 283 11.96 7.24 -27.22
C PHE A 283 13.45 7.59 -27.08
N GLN A 284 14.00 7.44 -25.88
CA GLN A 284 15.45 7.53 -25.63
C GLN A 284 16.03 8.84 -26.20
N VAL A 285 15.37 9.97 -25.89
CA VAL A 285 15.90 11.30 -26.24
C VAL A 285 17.01 11.74 -25.28
N ALA A 286 16.97 11.20 -24.06
CA ALA A 286 17.90 11.42 -22.97
C ALA A 286 17.84 10.21 -22.02
N GLU A 287 18.80 10.11 -21.10
CA GLU A 287 18.80 9.06 -20.08
C GLU A 287 17.85 9.45 -18.93
N PRO A 288 17.30 8.48 -18.17
CA PRO A 288 16.53 8.76 -16.97
C PRO A 288 17.35 9.51 -15.91
N GLY A 289 16.73 10.45 -15.20
CA GLY A 289 17.38 11.30 -14.21
C GLY A 289 16.41 12.12 -13.37
N THR A 290 16.88 13.26 -12.86
CA THR A 290 16.15 14.14 -11.92
C THR A 290 15.86 15.54 -12.50
N GLY A 291 16.13 15.72 -13.79
CA GLY A 291 15.90 16.94 -14.57
C GLY A 291 14.57 16.92 -15.34
N TRP A 292 14.56 17.51 -16.54
CA TRP A 292 13.33 17.76 -17.29
C TRP A 292 12.52 16.49 -17.57
N GLY A 293 11.28 16.42 -17.07
CA GLY A 293 10.37 15.30 -17.36
C GLY A 293 10.94 13.92 -16.99
N GLY A 294 11.74 13.87 -15.91
CA GLY A 294 12.36 12.62 -15.44
C GLY A 294 13.65 12.22 -16.16
N THR A 295 14.22 13.10 -16.98
CA THR A 295 15.49 12.87 -17.70
C THR A 295 16.70 13.40 -16.94
N ASP A 296 17.91 13.13 -17.42
CA ASP A 296 19.16 13.76 -16.96
C ASP A 296 19.39 15.19 -17.51
N LEU A 297 18.41 15.75 -18.22
CA LEU A 297 18.54 17.03 -18.90
C LEU A 297 18.43 18.22 -17.95
N THR A 298 19.38 19.15 -18.10
CA THR A 298 19.30 20.50 -17.54
C THR A 298 18.93 21.54 -18.59
N ASP A 299 19.42 21.36 -19.83
CA ASP A 299 19.04 22.13 -21.01
C ASP A 299 18.19 21.27 -21.97
N PRO A 300 16.90 21.58 -22.16
CA PRO A 300 16.03 20.80 -23.03
C PRO A 300 16.41 20.95 -24.52
N LEU A 301 17.17 21.97 -24.93
CA LEU A 301 17.57 22.14 -26.33
C LEU A 301 18.53 21.05 -26.82
N THR A 302 19.20 20.35 -25.90
CA THR A 302 20.15 19.28 -26.22
C THR A 302 19.54 18.15 -27.04
N ILE A 303 18.23 17.88 -26.87
CA ILE A 303 17.49 16.86 -27.62
C ILE A 303 17.08 17.32 -29.02
N LEU A 304 17.29 18.58 -29.38
CA LEU A 304 16.95 19.10 -30.71
C LEU A 304 18.10 18.87 -31.69
N GLY A 305 17.78 18.46 -32.90
CA GLY A 305 18.69 18.43 -34.05
C GLY A 305 18.47 19.65 -34.96
N ASP A 306 19.17 19.66 -36.10
CA ASP A 306 19.05 20.76 -37.07
C ASP A 306 17.64 20.87 -37.64
N TRP A 307 17.12 22.09 -37.70
CA TRP A 307 15.83 22.38 -38.32
C TRP A 307 15.91 22.27 -39.84
N LYS A 308 14.82 21.83 -40.47
CA LYS A 308 14.70 21.75 -41.94
C LYS A 308 14.49 23.15 -42.52
N PRO A 309 15.44 23.73 -43.27
CA PRO A 309 15.33 25.11 -43.75
C PRO A 309 14.18 25.34 -44.73
N GLU A 310 13.63 24.28 -45.34
CA GLU A 310 12.49 24.38 -46.25
C GLU A 310 11.14 24.52 -45.52
N GLN A 311 11.13 24.32 -44.19
CA GLN A 311 9.93 24.34 -43.34
C GLN A 311 10.05 25.32 -42.17
N ALA A 312 11.26 25.50 -41.65
CA ALA A 312 11.57 26.42 -40.57
C ALA A 312 11.91 27.82 -41.09
N GLN A 313 11.61 28.84 -40.30
CA GLN A 313 11.92 30.24 -40.61
C GLN A 313 12.36 31.00 -39.35
N PRO A 314 13.13 32.09 -39.49
CA PRO A 314 13.43 32.99 -38.37
C PRO A 314 12.14 33.50 -37.73
N GLY A 315 12.14 33.59 -36.40
CA GLY A 315 10.99 33.98 -35.59
C GLY A 315 10.01 32.86 -35.26
N LEU A 316 10.22 31.63 -35.76
CA LEU A 316 9.39 30.47 -35.38
C LEU A 316 9.46 30.26 -33.87
N SER A 317 8.28 30.19 -33.25
CA SER A 317 8.12 30.11 -31.81
C SER A 317 8.00 28.66 -31.31
N LEU A 318 8.73 28.33 -30.24
CA LEU A 318 8.81 26.99 -29.66
C LEU A 318 8.52 27.03 -28.16
N LEU A 319 7.58 26.20 -27.71
CA LEU A 319 7.37 25.88 -26.30
C LEU A 319 7.99 24.51 -25.99
N MET A 320 8.90 24.45 -25.03
CA MET A 320 9.34 23.19 -24.42
C MET A 320 8.78 23.09 -23.01
N VAL A 321 8.16 21.98 -22.67
CA VAL A 321 7.47 21.79 -21.37
C VAL A 321 7.61 20.35 -20.88
N SER A 322 7.70 20.12 -19.57
CA SER A 322 7.66 18.77 -18.98
C SER A 322 6.24 18.23 -18.89
N THR A 323 6.09 16.94 -18.60
CA THR A 323 4.80 16.26 -18.35
C THR A 323 4.04 16.77 -17.14
N THR A 324 4.72 17.45 -16.21
CA THR A 324 4.14 18.06 -15.00
C THR A 324 3.95 19.57 -15.12
N GLY A 325 4.50 20.21 -16.16
CA GLY A 325 4.53 21.66 -16.30
C GLY A 325 5.54 22.37 -15.38
N GLU A 326 6.23 21.64 -14.49
CA GLU A 326 7.25 22.18 -13.57
C GLU A 326 8.44 22.79 -14.30
N ASN A 327 8.77 22.25 -15.47
CA ASN A 327 9.75 22.84 -16.36
C ASN A 327 9.04 23.33 -17.61
N ALA A 328 9.19 24.62 -17.93
CA ALA A 328 8.67 25.22 -19.14
C ALA A 328 9.60 26.35 -19.62
N ALA A 329 9.88 26.39 -20.92
CA ALA A 329 10.73 27.39 -21.53
C ALA A 329 10.24 27.74 -22.94
N TYR A 330 10.39 29.00 -23.31
CA TYR A 330 9.99 29.53 -24.59
C TYR A 330 11.19 29.99 -25.39
N TYR A 331 11.18 29.68 -26.69
CA TYR A 331 12.27 29.98 -27.61
C TYR A 331 11.72 30.55 -28.91
N GLU A 332 12.54 31.36 -29.58
CA GLU A 332 12.31 31.77 -30.96
C GLU A 332 13.55 31.44 -31.80
N LEU A 333 13.36 30.97 -33.02
CA LEU A 333 14.47 30.71 -33.94
C LEU A 333 15.09 32.03 -34.42
N ASN A 334 16.42 32.16 -34.33
CA ASN A 334 17.13 33.28 -34.93
C ASN A 334 17.32 33.11 -36.45
N ASP A 335 18.06 34.04 -37.07
CA ASP A 335 18.34 34.00 -38.52
C ASP A 335 19.09 32.75 -38.98
N ALA A 336 19.83 32.11 -38.07
CA ALA A 336 20.54 30.85 -38.30
C ALA A 336 19.70 29.61 -37.95
N LEU A 337 18.40 29.77 -37.66
CA LEU A 337 17.48 28.73 -37.23
C LEU A 337 17.88 28.03 -35.93
N VAL A 338 18.60 28.75 -35.06
CA VAL A 338 18.97 28.28 -33.72
C VAL A 338 17.96 28.83 -32.71
N PRO A 339 17.38 27.97 -31.83
CA PRO A 339 16.48 28.45 -30.77
C PRO A 339 17.22 29.35 -29.78
N GLU A 340 16.71 30.55 -29.57
CA GLU A 340 17.14 31.46 -28.52
C GLU A 340 16.05 31.58 -27.47
N GLN A 341 16.41 31.38 -26.20
CA GLN A 341 15.46 31.49 -25.10
C GLN A 341 14.96 32.93 -24.99
N LYS A 342 13.64 33.10 -24.89
CA LYS A 342 12.97 34.39 -24.64
C LYS A 342 12.13 34.28 -23.37
N GLU A 343 11.61 35.41 -22.91
CA GLU A 343 10.65 35.44 -21.81
C GLU A 343 9.36 34.70 -22.20
N MET A 344 8.80 33.92 -21.27
CA MET A 344 7.57 33.15 -21.51
C MET A 344 6.40 34.09 -21.78
N PRO A 345 5.77 34.05 -22.97
CA PRO A 345 4.65 34.94 -23.28
C PRO A 345 3.41 34.63 -22.44
N GLU A 346 2.69 35.67 -22.00
CA GLU A 346 1.48 35.52 -21.18
C GLU A 346 0.42 34.60 -21.80
N ARG A 347 0.34 34.56 -23.14
CA ARG A 347 -0.60 33.70 -23.87
C ARG A 347 -0.36 32.19 -23.66
N LEU A 348 0.86 31.78 -23.29
CA LEU A 348 1.21 30.36 -23.11
C LEU A 348 1.10 29.90 -21.65
N LEU A 349 1.16 30.82 -20.68
CA LEU A 349 1.07 30.52 -19.25
C LEU A 349 -0.19 29.71 -18.87
N PRO A 350 -1.40 30.00 -19.40
CA PRO A 350 -2.59 29.20 -19.08
C PRO A 350 -2.45 27.74 -19.48
N SER A 351 -1.74 27.44 -20.59
CA SER A 351 -1.57 26.07 -21.06
C SER A 351 -0.60 25.27 -20.19
N VAL A 352 0.49 25.89 -19.74
CA VAL A 352 1.46 25.28 -18.81
C VAL A 352 0.80 25.00 -17.46
N ARG A 353 0.07 25.99 -16.91
CA ARG A 353 -0.71 25.81 -15.67
C ARG A 353 -1.76 24.73 -15.81
N ARG A 354 -2.37 24.57 -16.99
CA ARG A 354 -3.36 23.51 -17.17
C ARG A 354 -2.74 22.10 -17.18
N ILE A 355 -1.50 21.94 -17.66
CA ILE A 355 -0.78 20.66 -17.50
C ILE A 355 -0.63 20.35 -16.01
N GLU A 356 -0.17 21.33 -15.24
CA GLU A 356 -0.01 21.24 -13.78
C GLU A 356 -1.34 20.91 -13.08
N GLU A 357 -2.45 21.58 -13.46
CA GLU A 357 -3.80 21.35 -12.92
C GLU A 357 -4.35 19.93 -13.20
N ASN A 358 -3.83 19.25 -14.23
CA ASN A 358 -4.22 17.88 -14.56
C ASN A 358 -3.32 16.84 -13.89
N CYS A 359 -2.28 17.26 -13.16
CA CYS A 359 -1.48 16.35 -12.34
C CYS A 359 -2.22 15.99 -11.05
N GLU A 360 -1.99 14.78 -10.56
CA GLU A 360 -2.51 14.32 -9.26
C GLU A 360 -1.47 14.56 -8.16
N PRO A 361 -1.86 14.74 -6.89
CA PRO A 361 -0.91 14.77 -5.78
C PRO A 361 -0.07 13.49 -5.74
N SER A 362 1.25 13.65 -5.64
CA SER A 362 2.15 12.50 -5.50
C SER A 362 1.92 11.78 -4.16
N LEU A 363 1.87 10.44 -4.21
CA LEU A 363 1.72 9.57 -3.05
C LEU A 363 2.61 8.33 -3.17
N ALA A 364 3.07 7.83 -2.02
CA ALA A 364 3.65 6.51 -1.89
C ALA A 364 2.60 5.52 -1.36
N SER A 365 2.22 4.55 -2.18
CA SER A 365 1.30 3.48 -1.79
C SER A 365 2.07 2.27 -1.29
N VAL A 366 1.67 1.70 -0.16
CA VAL A 366 2.27 0.48 0.40
C VAL A 366 1.19 -0.60 0.48
N LEU A 367 1.36 -1.65 -0.30
CA LEU A 367 0.50 -2.83 -0.27
C LEU A 367 1.21 -3.98 0.43
N PHE A 368 0.66 -4.44 1.55
CA PHE A 368 1.12 -5.67 2.18
C PHE A 368 0.69 -6.87 1.32
N MET A 369 1.64 -7.71 0.93
CA MET A 369 1.40 -8.90 0.12
C MET A 369 1.84 -10.15 0.87
N ALA A 370 0.95 -11.12 1.03
CA ALA A 370 1.25 -12.33 1.79
C ALA A 370 0.48 -13.56 1.29
N GLY A 371 1.05 -14.75 1.60
CA GLY A 371 0.39 -16.04 1.41
C GLY A 371 -0.04 -16.66 2.73
N ALA A 372 -1.33 -16.95 2.89
CA ALA A 372 -1.86 -17.72 4.01
C ALA A 372 -1.54 -19.22 3.82
N GLY A 373 -0.55 -19.69 4.59
CA GLY A 373 -0.03 -21.06 4.57
C GLY A 373 -1.03 -22.13 5.02
N GLY A 374 -0.66 -23.41 4.88
CA GLY A 374 -1.51 -24.53 5.33
C GLY A 374 -1.81 -24.51 6.83
N SER A 375 -0.81 -24.12 7.64
CA SER A 375 -0.88 -23.98 9.09
C SER A 375 -1.90 -22.95 9.56
N LEU A 376 -1.94 -21.79 8.93
CA LEU A 376 -2.93 -20.76 9.23
C LEU A 376 -4.33 -21.27 8.89
N ARG A 377 -4.45 -21.93 7.74
CA ARG A 377 -5.73 -22.46 7.25
C ARG A 377 -6.27 -23.61 8.10
N SER A 378 -5.43 -24.42 8.76
CA SER A 378 -5.90 -25.46 9.70
C SER A 378 -6.52 -24.87 10.97
N GLY A 379 -6.15 -23.64 11.35
CA GLY A 379 -6.84 -22.91 12.39
C GLY A 379 -8.27 -22.49 12.01
N VAL A 380 -8.61 -22.50 10.72
CA VAL A 380 -9.93 -22.10 10.20
C VAL A 380 -10.83 -23.32 9.97
N THR A 381 -10.28 -24.40 9.42
CA THR A 381 -10.99 -25.61 9.01
C THR A 381 -10.13 -26.85 9.16
N GLU A 382 -10.75 -28.02 9.35
CA GLU A 382 -10.08 -29.32 9.33
C GLU A 382 -9.45 -29.67 7.97
N ASN A 383 -9.97 -29.11 6.86
CA ASN A 383 -9.44 -29.34 5.51
C ASN A 383 -9.00 -28.02 4.85
N PRO A 384 -7.71 -27.62 4.97
CA PRO A 384 -7.19 -26.36 4.44
C PRO A 384 -7.47 -26.08 2.96
N VAL A 385 -7.58 -27.12 2.13
CA VAL A 385 -7.86 -26.95 0.70
C VAL A 385 -9.31 -26.51 0.46
N SER A 386 -10.25 -26.93 1.30
CA SER A 386 -11.66 -26.51 1.21
C SER A 386 -11.80 -25.01 1.42
N LEU A 387 -11.09 -24.43 2.38
CA LEU A 387 -11.06 -22.98 2.58
C LEU A 387 -10.48 -22.26 1.36
N THR A 388 -9.38 -22.76 0.78
CA THR A 388 -8.83 -22.18 -0.45
C THR A 388 -9.84 -22.19 -1.59
N ARG A 389 -10.55 -23.30 -1.80
CA ARG A 389 -11.62 -23.37 -2.82
C ARG A 389 -12.74 -22.37 -2.51
N SER A 390 -13.17 -22.27 -1.25
CA SER A 390 -14.21 -21.32 -0.82
C SER A 390 -13.82 -19.86 -1.08
N VAL A 391 -12.57 -19.49 -0.78
CA VAL A 391 -12.03 -18.14 -1.08
C VAL A 391 -11.96 -17.89 -2.59
N GLN A 392 -11.43 -18.82 -3.36
CA GLN A 392 -11.31 -18.67 -4.82
C GLN A 392 -12.70 -18.65 -5.51
N SER A 393 -13.69 -19.35 -4.96
CA SER A 393 -15.10 -19.30 -5.37
C SER A 393 -15.88 -18.12 -4.78
N ARG A 394 -15.24 -17.23 -4.01
CA ARG A 394 -15.83 -16.04 -3.37
C ARG A 394 -16.96 -16.32 -2.38
N LEU A 395 -17.07 -17.56 -1.88
CA LEU A 395 -17.97 -17.93 -0.78
C LEU A 395 -17.42 -17.44 0.57
N THR A 396 -16.09 -17.42 0.69
CA THR A 396 -15.40 -16.81 1.84
C THR A 396 -14.81 -15.46 1.44
N ARG A 397 -15.16 -14.42 2.19
CA ARG A 397 -14.49 -13.12 2.13
C ARG A 397 -13.29 -13.11 3.06
N VAL A 398 -12.16 -12.64 2.55
CA VAL A 398 -10.94 -12.42 3.32
C VAL A 398 -10.79 -10.92 3.58
N THR A 399 -10.45 -10.54 4.81
CA THR A 399 -9.99 -9.20 5.18
C THR A 399 -8.73 -9.26 6.02
N VAL A 400 -8.07 -8.13 6.16
CA VAL A 400 -6.83 -7.98 6.95
C VAL A 400 -7.01 -6.77 7.85
N GLY A 401 -7.30 -7.00 9.14
CA GLY A 401 -7.64 -5.91 10.06
C GLY A 401 -8.95 -5.21 9.65
N GLY A 402 -9.85 -5.93 8.99
CA GLY A 402 -11.07 -5.38 8.39
C GLY A 402 -10.88 -4.66 7.04
N ALA A 403 -9.64 -4.44 6.58
CA ALA A 403 -9.39 -3.88 5.26
C ALA A 403 -9.72 -4.90 4.15
N PRO A 404 -10.35 -4.47 3.03
CA PRO A 404 -10.57 -5.34 1.89
C PRO A 404 -9.23 -5.75 1.27
N VAL A 405 -9.18 -6.96 0.69
CA VAL A 405 -7.99 -7.46 0.01
C VAL A 405 -8.26 -7.75 -1.46
N PHE A 406 -7.23 -7.57 -2.27
CA PHE A 406 -7.18 -8.15 -3.60
C PHE A 406 -6.67 -9.59 -3.50
N MET A 407 -7.48 -10.55 -3.93
CA MET A 407 -7.11 -11.97 -3.96
C MET A 407 -6.39 -12.31 -5.27
N TRP A 408 -5.17 -12.83 -5.16
CA TRP A 408 -4.45 -13.38 -6.31
C TRP A 408 -5.08 -14.71 -6.76
N PRO A 409 -5.31 -14.89 -8.06
CA PRO A 409 -5.84 -16.14 -8.58
C PRO A 409 -4.80 -17.27 -8.48
N GLY A 410 -5.27 -18.50 -8.32
CA GLY A 410 -4.43 -19.69 -8.37
C GLY A 410 -4.44 -20.52 -7.09
N GLY A 411 -3.37 -21.30 -6.89
CA GLY A 411 -3.23 -22.19 -5.74
C GLY A 411 -2.91 -21.42 -4.45
N GLY A 412 -3.56 -21.79 -3.35
CA GLY A 412 -3.38 -21.14 -2.06
C GLY A 412 -4.23 -19.87 -1.90
N ILE A 413 -3.95 -19.13 -0.82
CA ILE A 413 -4.61 -17.86 -0.50
C ILE A 413 -3.51 -16.82 -0.46
N THR A 414 -3.28 -16.17 -1.60
CA THR A 414 -2.34 -15.05 -1.72
C THR A 414 -3.14 -13.78 -1.89
N PHE A 415 -2.81 -12.74 -1.13
CA PHE A 415 -3.58 -11.50 -1.12
C PHE A 415 -2.67 -10.27 -1.07
N MET A 416 -3.25 -9.13 -1.45
CA MET A 416 -2.67 -7.80 -1.24
C MET A 416 -3.67 -6.92 -0.48
N ALA A 417 -3.19 -6.19 0.53
CA ALA A 417 -3.99 -5.28 1.33
C ALA A 417 -3.33 -3.90 1.37
N ASP A 418 -4.12 -2.84 1.18
CA ASP A 418 -3.67 -1.46 1.38
C ASP A 418 -3.54 -1.19 2.88
N VAL A 419 -2.32 -0.89 3.33
CA VAL A 419 -2.02 -0.68 4.75
C VAL A 419 -2.70 0.57 5.32
N THR A 420 -3.06 1.55 4.47
CA THR A 420 -3.77 2.77 4.90
C THR A 420 -5.22 2.50 5.28
N GLN A 421 -5.79 1.39 4.80
CA GLN A 421 -7.14 0.94 5.11
C GLN A 421 -7.23 0.12 6.41
N MET A 422 -6.09 -0.18 7.03
CA MET A 422 -6.01 -0.97 8.25
C MET A 422 -6.01 -0.09 9.51
N PRO A 423 -6.36 -0.65 10.68
CA PRO A 423 -6.08 -0.04 11.98
C PRO A 423 -4.61 0.31 12.14
N LYS A 424 -4.31 1.39 12.87
CA LYS A 424 -2.92 1.74 13.17
C LYS A 424 -2.28 0.66 14.05
N ASN A 425 -1.00 0.41 13.83
CA ASN A 425 -0.20 -0.59 14.55
C ASN A 425 -0.82 -2.00 14.48
N ALA A 426 -1.38 -2.37 13.33
CA ALA A 426 -2.00 -3.67 13.12
C ALA A 426 -0.99 -4.82 12.97
N PHE A 427 0.26 -4.51 12.62
CA PHE A 427 1.30 -5.50 12.37
C PHE A 427 2.21 -5.68 13.59
N GLY A 428 2.63 -6.92 13.82
CA GLY A 428 3.68 -7.29 14.76
C GLY A 428 4.76 -8.11 14.09
N TYR A 429 5.65 -8.71 14.87
CA TYR A 429 6.69 -9.62 14.37
C TYR A 429 6.93 -10.79 15.31
N VAL A 430 7.74 -11.76 14.88
CA VAL A 430 8.36 -12.77 15.75
C VAL A 430 9.88 -12.81 15.52
N PRO A 431 10.69 -13.19 16.54
CA PRO A 431 12.16 -13.15 16.44
C PRO A 431 12.77 -14.00 15.33
N THR A 432 12.09 -15.07 14.92
CA THR A 432 12.39 -15.76 13.67
C THR A 432 11.80 -14.90 12.55
N PRO A 433 12.60 -14.07 11.84
CA PRO A 433 12.09 -12.89 11.15
C PRO A 433 10.88 -13.20 10.25
N ALA A 434 9.72 -12.75 10.70
CA ALA A 434 8.44 -12.92 10.04
C ALA A 434 7.48 -11.86 10.59
N LEU A 435 6.66 -11.30 9.70
CA LEU A 435 5.62 -10.37 10.11
C LEU A 435 4.44 -11.15 10.68
N VAL A 436 3.76 -10.50 11.59
CA VAL A 436 2.48 -10.95 12.13
C VAL A 436 1.44 -9.96 11.62
N ALA A 437 0.44 -10.46 10.91
CA ALA A 437 -0.63 -9.62 10.38
C ALA A 437 -2.01 -10.21 10.73
N PRO A 438 -3.02 -9.35 10.96
CA PRO A 438 -4.39 -9.80 11.15
C PRO A 438 -4.93 -10.44 9.86
N ILE A 439 -5.75 -11.48 9.98
CA ILE A 439 -6.52 -12.02 8.86
C ILE A 439 -7.85 -12.54 9.35
N GLU A 440 -8.92 -12.20 8.63
CA GLU A 440 -10.27 -12.64 8.94
C GLU A 440 -10.90 -13.37 7.75
N PHE A 441 -11.68 -14.42 8.03
CA PHE A 441 -12.46 -15.17 7.04
C PHE A 441 -13.93 -15.09 7.41
N THR A 442 -14.72 -14.40 6.58
CA THR A 442 -16.16 -14.23 6.78
C THR A 442 -16.94 -15.01 5.73
N MET A 443 -17.92 -15.82 6.15
CA MET A 443 -18.81 -16.59 5.27
C MET A 443 -20.13 -16.92 5.98
N THR A 444 -21.08 -17.54 5.29
CA THR A 444 -22.31 -18.01 5.95
C THR A 444 -22.01 -19.16 6.92
N ALA A 445 -22.82 -19.32 7.96
CA ALA A 445 -22.68 -20.45 8.89
C ALA A 445 -22.80 -21.81 8.19
N ALA A 446 -23.67 -21.90 7.17
CA ALA A 446 -23.84 -23.11 6.36
C ALA A 446 -22.58 -23.42 5.54
N ASP A 447 -21.98 -22.42 4.89
CA ASP A 447 -20.74 -22.60 4.13
C ASP A 447 -19.59 -23.00 5.05
N TYR A 448 -19.48 -22.38 6.23
CA TYR A 448 -18.46 -22.70 7.22
C TYR A 448 -18.55 -24.16 7.71
N ALA A 449 -19.76 -24.63 8.02
CA ALA A 449 -19.99 -26.03 8.37
C ALA A 449 -19.65 -26.96 7.19
N SER A 450 -20.06 -26.61 5.97
CA SER A 450 -19.84 -27.44 4.78
C SER A 450 -18.37 -27.67 4.44
N LEU A 451 -17.51 -26.69 4.75
CA LEU A 451 -16.07 -26.79 4.50
C LEU A 451 -15.29 -27.50 5.62
N GLY A 452 -15.97 -28.02 6.66
CA GLY A 452 -15.35 -28.65 7.82
C GLY A 452 -14.81 -27.62 8.82
N GLY A 453 -15.55 -26.54 9.03
CA GLY A 453 -15.23 -25.54 10.04
C GLY A 453 -15.26 -26.12 11.46
N HIS A 454 -14.51 -25.50 12.36
CA HIS A 454 -14.41 -25.85 13.79
C HIS A 454 -15.67 -25.43 14.56
N MET A 455 -16.82 -26.02 14.23
CA MET A 455 -18.14 -25.60 14.71
C MET A 455 -18.26 -25.59 16.24
N ASP A 456 -17.61 -26.52 16.92
CA ASP A 456 -17.61 -26.60 18.40
C ASP A 456 -16.87 -25.44 19.09
N TYR A 457 -16.16 -24.62 18.32
CA TYR A 457 -15.41 -23.45 18.79
C TYR A 457 -16.10 -22.13 18.44
N VAL A 458 -17.28 -22.19 17.79
CA VAL A 458 -18.09 -21.02 17.46
C VAL A 458 -18.68 -20.43 18.73
N MET A 459 -18.59 -19.11 18.89
CA MET A 459 -19.20 -18.36 19.99
C MET A 459 -20.02 -17.17 19.46
N PRO A 460 -21.05 -16.68 20.18
CA PRO A 460 -21.74 -15.45 19.82
C PRO A 460 -20.78 -14.25 19.80
N LEU A 461 -20.93 -13.34 18.82
CA LEU A 461 -20.16 -12.10 18.77
C LEU A 461 -20.33 -11.27 20.05
N GLU A 462 -21.54 -11.20 20.60
CA GLU A 462 -21.83 -10.48 21.86
C GLU A 462 -20.95 -10.94 23.02
N ASP A 463 -20.67 -12.24 23.14
CA ASP A 463 -19.83 -12.75 24.22
C ASP A 463 -18.38 -12.31 24.04
N ALA A 464 -17.87 -12.31 22.81
CA ALA A 464 -16.55 -11.74 22.49
C ALA A 464 -16.50 -10.23 22.79
N LEU A 465 -17.57 -9.51 22.47
CA LEU A 465 -17.75 -8.09 22.79
C LEU A 465 -17.97 -7.82 24.29
N ARG A 466 -18.28 -8.83 25.12
CA ARG A 466 -18.26 -8.77 26.60
C ARG A 466 -16.93 -9.21 27.21
N GLY A 467 -16.03 -9.76 26.38
CA GLY A 467 -14.65 -10.09 26.75
C GLY A 467 -14.43 -11.58 27.00
N ALA A 468 -15.41 -12.43 26.66
CA ALA A 468 -15.21 -13.86 26.61
C ALA A 468 -14.21 -14.19 25.50
N THR A 469 -13.29 -15.10 25.79
CA THR A 469 -12.36 -15.65 24.81
C THR A 469 -12.80 -17.05 24.41
N GLY A 470 -12.47 -17.49 23.19
CA GLY A 470 -12.69 -18.88 22.78
C GLY A 470 -12.00 -19.86 23.72
N ARG A 471 -12.56 -21.07 23.88
CA ARG A 471 -12.02 -22.15 24.75
C ARG A 471 -10.59 -22.59 24.41
N GLN A 472 -10.14 -22.30 23.20
CA GLN A 472 -8.83 -22.56 22.60
C GLN A 472 -7.82 -21.45 22.92
N ASN A 473 -8.28 -20.32 23.45
CA ASN A 473 -7.44 -19.19 23.76
C ASN A 473 -6.61 -19.50 25.02
N ASP A 474 -5.29 -19.39 24.87
CA ASP A 474 -4.27 -19.71 25.87
C ASP A 474 -3.73 -18.49 26.62
N HIS A 475 -4.25 -17.30 26.30
CA HIS A 475 -3.81 -16.04 26.88
C HIS A 475 -4.98 -15.17 27.34
N ARG A 476 -4.69 -14.32 28.31
CA ARG A 476 -5.59 -13.23 28.69
C ARG A 476 -5.39 -12.06 27.75
N LEU A 477 -6.47 -11.45 27.27
CA LEU A 477 -6.38 -10.18 26.56
C LEU A 477 -6.02 -9.05 27.53
N SER A 478 -5.16 -8.12 27.13
CA SER A 478 -4.90 -6.88 27.90
C SER A 478 -6.10 -5.95 27.94
N GLY A 479 -6.93 -5.98 26.89
CA GLY A 479 -8.10 -5.14 26.76
C GLY A 479 -8.72 -5.22 25.37
N ARG A 480 -9.59 -4.26 25.08
CA ARG A 480 -10.25 -4.06 23.79
C ARG A 480 -10.18 -2.58 23.42
N ARG A 481 -10.08 -2.30 22.13
CA ARG A 481 -10.21 -0.93 21.60
C ARG A 481 -11.25 -0.90 20.48
N ALA A 482 -12.01 0.18 20.43
CA ALA A 482 -12.89 0.48 19.31
C ALA A 482 -12.16 1.40 18.33
N GLU A 483 -12.27 1.13 17.04
CA GLU A 483 -11.84 2.03 15.97
C GLU A 483 -12.98 2.22 14.97
N THR A 484 -13.09 3.43 14.43
CA THR A 484 -14.04 3.70 13.35
C THR A 484 -13.51 3.09 12.05
N ARG A 485 -14.39 2.45 11.28
CA ARG A 485 -14.08 2.02 9.92
C ARG A 485 -13.54 3.19 9.08
N LYS A 486 -12.53 2.93 8.25
CA LYS A 486 -11.98 3.94 7.34
C LYS A 486 -13.04 4.41 6.34
N SER A 487 -13.05 5.72 6.06
CA SER A 487 -13.97 6.31 5.07
C SER A 487 -13.77 5.66 3.70
N GLY A 488 -14.87 5.38 3.00
CA GLY A 488 -14.87 4.71 1.70
C GLY A 488 -14.58 3.21 1.73
N SER A 489 -14.32 2.60 2.89
CA SER A 489 -14.13 1.14 2.97
C SER A 489 -15.45 0.41 2.63
N PRO A 490 -15.45 -0.53 1.65
CA PRO A 490 -16.63 -1.30 1.28
C PRO A 490 -16.98 -2.40 2.30
N TRP A 491 -16.22 -2.53 3.39
CA TRP A 491 -16.35 -3.57 4.41
C TRP A 491 -15.96 -3.06 5.81
N PRO A 492 -16.61 -3.53 6.89
CA PRO A 492 -17.81 -4.38 6.95
C PRO A 492 -19.04 -3.75 6.30
N VAL A 493 -19.97 -4.56 5.77
CA VAL A 493 -21.20 -4.07 5.12
C VAL A 493 -22.11 -3.46 6.18
N SER A 494 -22.55 -2.21 5.99
CA SER A 494 -23.61 -1.59 6.81
C SER A 494 -24.99 -1.92 6.22
N ARG A 495 -26.04 -1.93 7.06
CA ARG A 495 -27.43 -2.22 6.63
C ARG A 495 -27.98 -1.20 5.60
N GLU A 496 -27.31 -0.06 5.41
CA GLU A 496 -27.76 1.03 4.52
C GLU A 496 -27.29 0.95 3.07
N ALA A 497 -26.87 -0.22 2.57
CA ALA A 497 -26.82 -0.47 1.12
C ALA A 497 -28.23 -0.73 0.56
N LYS A 498 -29.15 0.23 0.73
CA LYS A 498 -30.38 0.35 -0.05
C LYS A 498 -30.35 1.71 -0.75
N THR A 499 -29.77 1.73 -1.95
CA THR A 499 -30.12 2.72 -2.98
C THR A 499 -31.54 2.49 -3.47
#